data_AF-A9E788-F1
#
_entry.id   AF-A9E788-F1
#
_cell.length_a   1.000
_cell.length_b   1.000
_cell.length_c   1.000
_cell.angle_alpha   90.00
_cell.angle_beta   90.00
_cell.angle_gamma   90.00
#
_symmetry.space_group_name_H-M   'P 1'
#
loop_
_entity.id
_entity.type
_entity.pdbx_description
1 polymer ?
#
loop_
_entity_poly.entity_id
_entity_poly.type
_entity_poly.pdbx_seq_one_letter_code
_entity_poly.pdbx_strand_id
1 'polypeptide(L)'
;MSNQKESKFHAKLIYFIVFVLFFKLVYVIITSIIYGSLMDFIWAFIILVVVFFVTSVLINALFDNSSKGSFGGGSSTVGESQFQTLMNRYEKLCDDFIEKKQYKKAAYIQMKLLRNPYRAANILKEGHLYNEAARVYLKRCHSKEDAAECYEMARSYTKSIKLYSELEMNEKVGDIYTKLKDTKKAQHHYQIVVDDYKLNYQYVKAALICRKKMNDTNTANELLIKGWKDQKDPVNCANNFFANYNNQASLQTVLANFKKEMVNNRNEYNFLKVLKLEYNRDIAPKEDIQEMAYELISKNNNNSEVLSLLKHFVNDDSQLQTDMIRHRRSIVKKFTR
;
A
#
# COMPACT_ATOMS: atom_id res chain seq x y z
N MET A 1 -25.99 -17.77 31.31
CA MET A 1 -25.21 -18.38 30.20
C MET A 1 -25.91 -18.33 28.83
N SER A 2 -27.17 -17.86 28.74
CA SER A 2 -27.93 -17.70 27.48
C SER A 2 -27.64 -16.39 26.73
N ASN A 3 -27.60 -15.24 27.43
CA ASN A 3 -27.51 -13.91 26.78
C ASN A 3 -26.22 -13.67 25.96
N GLN A 4 -25.10 -14.31 26.33
CA GLN A 4 -23.84 -14.16 25.58
C GLN A 4 -23.81 -15.01 24.29
N LYS A 5 -24.61 -16.08 24.23
CA LYS A 5 -24.79 -16.89 23.00
C LYS A 5 -25.72 -16.18 22.02
N GLU A 6 -26.79 -15.54 22.51
CA GLU A 6 -27.71 -14.76 21.69
C GLU A 6 -27.00 -13.55 21.06
N SER A 7 -26.29 -12.74 21.85
CA SER A 7 -25.51 -11.59 21.33
C SER A 7 -24.50 -11.99 20.23
N LYS A 8 -23.79 -13.11 20.42
CA LYS A 8 -22.85 -13.62 19.41
C LYS A 8 -23.55 -14.18 18.17
N PHE A 9 -24.76 -14.71 18.31
CA PHE A 9 -25.56 -15.18 17.18
C PHE A 9 -26.08 -13.99 16.35
N HIS A 10 -26.56 -12.92 16.99
CA HIS A 10 -27.02 -11.71 16.32
C HIS A 10 -25.90 -10.99 15.56
N ALA A 11 -24.71 -10.87 16.16
CA ALA A 11 -23.55 -10.28 15.48
C ALA A 11 -23.11 -11.11 14.25
N LYS A 12 -23.14 -12.44 14.36
CA LYS A 12 -22.84 -13.34 13.24
C LYS A 12 -23.90 -13.29 12.13
N LEU A 13 -25.17 -13.13 12.50
CA LEU A 13 -26.28 -13.03 11.56
C LEU A 13 -26.22 -11.71 10.77
N ILE A 14 -25.90 -10.59 11.44
CA ILE A 14 -25.67 -9.30 10.78
C ILE A 14 -24.46 -9.38 9.83
N TYR A 15 -23.35 -9.96 10.27
CA TYR A 15 -22.17 -10.13 9.43
C TYR A 15 -22.47 -11.01 8.21
N PHE A 16 -23.25 -12.07 8.37
CA PHE A 16 -23.68 -12.94 7.29
C PHE A 16 -24.57 -12.20 6.28
N ILE A 17 -25.53 -11.40 6.72
CA ILE A 17 -26.40 -10.61 5.83
C ILE A 17 -25.58 -9.59 5.03
N VAL A 18 -24.66 -8.86 5.69
CA VAL A 18 -23.78 -7.90 5.02
C VAL A 18 -22.87 -8.61 4.01
N PHE A 19 -22.34 -9.76 4.37
CA PHE A 19 -21.49 -10.58 3.50
C PHE A 19 -22.24 -11.06 2.25
N VAL A 20 -23.48 -11.54 2.39
CA VAL A 20 -24.32 -11.96 1.25
C VAL A 20 -24.65 -10.78 0.33
N LEU A 21 -24.96 -9.61 0.89
CA LEU A 21 -25.22 -8.40 0.11
C LEU A 21 -23.98 -7.93 -0.66
N PHE A 22 -22.79 -8.04 -0.06
CA PHE A 22 -21.52 -7.72 -0.73
C PHE A 22 -21.26 -8.63 -1.93
N PHE A 23 -21.42 -9.95 -1.79
CA PHE A 23 -21.27 -10.87 -2.91
C PHE A 23 -22.29 -10.63 -4.03
N LYS A 24 -23.53 -10.27 -3.67
CA LYS A 24 -24.55 -9.90 -4.64
C LYS A 24 -24.20 -8.62 -5.40
N LEU A 25 -23.59 -7.64 -4.73
CA LEU A 25 -23.09 -6.41 -5.34
C LEU A 25 -21.94 -6.71 -6.31
N VAL A 26 -20.96 -7.53 -5.90
CA VAL A 26 -19.86 -7.97 -6.78
C VAL A 26 -20.39 -8.72 -8.00
N TYR A 27 -21.38 -9.60 -7.80
CA TYR A 27 -22.02 -10.32 -8.90
C TYR A 27 -22.69 -9.36 -9.90
N VAL A 28 -23.43 -8.35 -9.45
CA VAL A 28 -24.08 -7.35 -10.32
C VAL A 28 -23.05 -6.52 -11.10
N ILE A 29 -21.92 -6.16 -10.48
CA ILE A 29 -20.84 -5.44 -11.18
C ILE A 29 -20.24 -6.32 -12.28
N ILE A 30 -19.95 -7.59 -11.97
CA ILE A 30 -19.35 -8.52 -12.94
C ILE A 30 -20.33 -8.81 -14.10
N THR A 31 -21.60 -9.06 -13.82
CA THR A 31 -22.59 -9.33 -14.87
C THR A 31 -22.89 -8.08 -15.71
N SER A 32 -22.84 -6.89 -15.12
CA SER A 32 -22.99 -5.63 -15.85
C SER A 32 -21.80 -5.34 -16.78
N ILE A 33 -20.57 -5.68 -16.40
CA ILE A 33 -19.39 -5.50 -17.26
C ILE A 33 -19.43 -6.46 -18.45
N ILE A 34 -19.98 -7.66 -18.27
CA ILE A 34 -19.94 -8.71 -19.30
C ILE A 34 -21.17 -8.69 -20.22
N TYR A 35 -22.36 -8.31 -19.72
CA TYR A 35 -23.62 -8.52 -20.45
C TYR A 35 -24.59 -7.31 -20.51
N GLY A 36 -24.33 -6.19 -19.84
CA GLY A 36 -25.38 -5.18 -19.56
C GLY A 36 -25.20 -3.81 -20.18
N SER A 37 -26.33 -3.18 -20.55
CA SER A 37 -26.40 -1.74 -20.85
C SER A 37 -26.27 -0.91 -19.56
N LEU A 38 -25.79 0.33 -19.65
CA LEU A 38 -25.66 1.24 -18.50
C LEU A 38 -26.97 1.45 -17.73
N MET A 39 -28.12 1.32 -18.41
CA MET A 39 -29.44 1.50 -17.79
C MET A 39 -29.84 0.32 -16.91
N ASP A 40 -29.46 -0.91 -17.28
CA ASP A 40 -29.74 -2.10 -16.47
C ASP A 40 -28.92 -2.10 -15.18
N PHE A 41 -27.70 -1.56 -15.23
CA PHE A 41 -26.86 -1.36 -14.06
C PHE A 41 -27.50 -0.39 -13.05
N ILE A 42 -27.98 0.76 -13.55
CA ILE A 42 -28.59 1.79 -12.70
C ILE A 42 -29.86 1.23 -12.04
N TRP A 43 -30.69 0.48 -12.79
CA TRP A 43 -31.88 -0.16 -12.24
C TRP A 43 -31.57 -1.22 -11.18
N ALA A 44 -30.58 -2.09 -11.42
CA ALA A 44 -30.16 -3.10 -10.46
C ALA A 44 -29.58 -2.46 -9.18
N PHE A 45 -28.85 -1.35 -9.31
CA PHE A 45 -28.29 -0.61 -8.19
C PHE A 45 -29.39 0.03 -7.32
N ILE A 46 -30.41 0.64 -7.94
CA ILE A 46 -31.55 1.20 -7.22
C ILE A 46 -32.27 0.12 -6.41
N ILE A 47 -32.52 -1.05 -6.99
CA ILE A 47 -33.17 -2.18 -6.28
C ILE A 47 -32.32 -2.60 -5.07
N LEU A 48 -31.00 -2.65 -5.20
CA LEU A 48 -30.10 -3.03 -4.11
C LEU A 48 -30.14 -2.01 -2.97
N VAL A 49 -30.17 -0.71 -3.28
CA VAL A 49 -30.30 0.36 -2.29
C VAL A 49 -31.64 0.29 -1.57
N VAL A 50 -32.73 0.03 -2.28
CA VAL A 50 -34.07 -0.14 -1.68
C VAL A 50 -34.09 -1.36 -0.74
N VAL A 51 -33.54 -2.49 -1.16
CA VAL A 51 -33.44 -3.69 -0.32
C VAL A 51 -32.60 -3.40 0.94
N PHE A 52 -31.47 -2.69 0.80
CA PHE A 52 -30.63 -2.30 1.93
C PHE A 52 -31.37 -1.36 2.92
N PHE A 53 -32.17 -0.44 2.40
CA PHE A 53 -32.96 0.47 3.22
C PHE A 53 -34.07 -0.27 3.97
N VAL A 54 -34.80 -1.16 3.29
CA VAL A 54 -35.86 -1.99 3.89
C VAL A 54 -35.28 -2.93 4.95
N THR A 55 -34.13 -3.57 4.70
CA THR A 55 -33.50 -4.42 5.73
C THR A 55 -32.99 -3.61 6.92
N SER A 56 -32.47 -2.40 6.69
CA SER A 56 -32.04 -1.50 7.78
C SER A 56 -33.22 -1.03 8.64
N VAL A 57 -34.36 -0.71 8.02
CA VAL A 57 -35.60 -0.36 8.74
C VAL A 57 -36.17 -1.55 9.50
N LEU A 58 -36.17 -2.76 8.92
CA LEU A 58 -36.62 -3.98 9.60
C LEU A 58 -35.71 -4.36 10.77
N ILE A 59 -34.40 -4.20 10.63
CA ILE A 59 -33.44 -4.37 11.73
C ILE A 59 -33.76 -3.36 12.83
N ASN A 60 -33.90 -2.07 12.51
CA ASN A 60 -34.25 -1.06 13.51
C ASN A 60 -35.63 -1.32 14.16
N ALA A 61 -36.63 -1.78 13.42
CA ALA A 61 -37.94 -2.12 13.98
C ALA A 61 -37.92 -3.41 14.84
N LEU A 62 -37.02 -4.35 14.55
CA LEU A 62 -36.78 -5.54 15.39
C LEU A 62 -35.99 -5.21 16.67
N PHE A 63 -35.21 -4.12 16.67
CA PHE A 63 -34.36 -3.71 17.79
C PHE A 63 -34.85 -2.46 18.55
N ASP A 64 -35.86 -1.75 18.05
CA ASP A 64 -36.51 -0.63 18.74
C ASP A 64 -37.73 -1.09 19.52
N ASN A 65 -37.48 -1.92 20.54
CA ASN A 65 -38.44 -2.13 21.61
C ASN A 65 -37.79 -1.74 22.93
N SER A 66 -37.72 -0.44 23.15
CA SER A 66 -37.48 0.16 24.46
C SER A 66 -38.69 -0.08 25.36
N SER A 67 -38.76 -1.27 25.97
CA SER A 67 -39.63 -1.47 27.13
C SER A 67 -38.93 -0.94 28.39
N LYS A 68 -39.34 0.25 28.81
CA LYS A 68 -39.41 0.63 30.23
C LYS A 68 -40.21 -0.47 30.94
N GLY A 69 -39.53 -1.34 31.67
CA GLY A 69 -40.14 -2.41 32.44
C GLY A 69 -39.26 -2.76 33.63
N SER A 70 -39.59 -2.17 34.77
CA SER A 70 -39.15 -2.65 36.08
C SER A 70 -39.60 -4.09 36.25
N PHE A 71 -38.66 -5.05 36.20
CA PHE A 71 -38.89 -6.39 36.74
C PHE A 71 -37.59 -6.93 37.34
N GLY A 72 -37.63 -7.11 38.66
CA GLY A 72 -36.59 -7.77 39.42
C GLY A 72 -36.49 -9.25 39.01
N GLY A 73 -35.26 -9.68 38.76
CA GLY A 73 -34.89 -11.07 38.54
C GLY A 73 -33.43 -11.23 38.95
N GLY A 74 -33.22 -11.75 40.16
CA GLY A 74 -31.92 -11.84 40.82
C GLY A 74 -30.88 -12.62 40.02
N SER A 75 -29.93 -11.87 39.47
CA SER A 75 -28.52 -12.25 39.42
C SER A 75 -27.80 -11.06 40.02
N SER A 76 -27.07 -11.26 41.11
CA SER A 76 -26.30 -10.21 41.76
C SER A 76 -25.29 -9.64 40.76
N THR A 77 -25.67 -8.56 40.07
CA THR A 77 -24.78 -7.74 39.29
C THR A 77 -23.92 -6.98 40.29
N VAL A 78 -22.74 -7.53 40.60
CA VAL A 78 -21.62 -6.69 41.03
C VAL A 78 -21.53 -5.59 39.97
N GLY A 79 -21.91 -4.37 40.36
CA GLY A 79 -22.33 -3.34 39.42
C GLY A 79 -21.22 -3.00 38.45
N GLU A 80 -21.58 -2.78 37.19
CA GLU A 80 -20.68 -2.34 36.11
C GLU A 80 -19.73 -1.21 36.56
N SER A 81 -20.22 -0.29 37.42
CA SER A 81 -19.44 0.78 38.03
C SER A 81 -18.33 0.31 38.98
N GLN A 82 -18.56 -0.77 39.75
CA GLN A 82 -17.56 -1.38 40.62
C GLN A 82 -16.50 -2.12 39.81
N PHE A 83 -16.90 -2.83 38.76
CA PHE A 83 -15.97 -3.47 37.84
C PHE A 83 -15.09 -2.44 37.12
N GLN A 84 -15.67 -1.36 36.60
CA GLN A 84 -14.91 -0.28 35.97
C GLN A 84 -13.97 0.43 36.95
N THR A 85 -14.43 0.66 38.19
CA THR A 85 -13.58 1.25 39.24
C THR A 85 -12.39 0.33 39.55
N LEU A 86 -12.61 -0.98 39.59
CA LEU A 86 -11.55 -1.96 39.80
C LEU A 86 -10.56 -1.99 38.63
N MET A 87 -11.06 -1.99 37.39
CA MET A 87 -10.25 -1.90 36.17
C MET A 87 -9.36 -0.65 36.21
N ASN A 88 -9.93 0.51 36.55
CA ASN A 88 -9.19 1.77 36.65
C ASN A 88 -8.11 1.73 37.73
N ARG A 89 -8.35 1.06 38.87
CA ARG A 89 -7.33 0.90 39.92
C ARG A 89 -6.15 0.05 39.44
N TYR A 90 -6.42 -1.02 38.70
CA TYR A 90 -5.36 -1.86 38.13
C TYR A 90 -4.61 -1.16 37.00
N GLU A 91 -5.28 -0.35 36.19
CA GLU A 91 -4.61 0.48 35.18
C GLU A 91 -3.65 1.48 35.85
N LYS A 92 -4.11 2.21 36.87
CA LYS A 92 -3.22 3.10 37.64
C LYS A 92 -2.04 2.36 38.27
N LEU A 93 -2.29 1.19 38.86
CA LEU A 93 -1.23 0.36 39.41
C LEU A 93 -0.23 -0.09 38.33
N CYS A 94 -0.72 -0.40 37.12
CA CYS A 94 0.13 -0.74 35.99
C CYS A 94 1.01 0.45 35.59
N ASP A 95 0.44 1.64 35.48
CA ASP A 95 1.15 2.87 35.12
C ASP A 95 2.21 3.22 36.19
N ASP A 96 1.89 3.10 37.49
CA ASP A 96 2.87 3.25 38.59
C ASP A 96 4.07 2.30 38.44
N PHE A 97 3.82 1.06 37.99
CA PHE A 97 4.89 0.09 37.76
C PHE A 97 5.71 0.42 36.51
N ILE A 98 5.11 1.00 35.47
CA ILE A 98 5.82 1.47 34.28
C ILE A 98 6.74 2.64 34.65
N GLU A 99 6.24 3.62 35.40
CA GLU A 99 7.03 4.76 35.90
C GLU A 99 8.24 4.29 36.72
N LYS A 100 8.04 3.27 37.55
CA LYS A 100 9.11 2.61 38.34
C LYS A 100 10.00 1.68 37.51
N LYS A 101 9.84 1.62 36.18
CA LYS A 101 10.55 0.73 35.24
C LYS A 101 10.41 -0.77 35.57
N GLN A 102 9.34 -1.15 36.28
CA GLN A 102 9.02 -2.53 36.63
C GLN A 102 8.13 -3.19 35.57
N TYR A 103 8.57 -3.16 34.31
CA TYR A 103 7.78 -3.57 33.14
C TYR A 103 7.21 -5.00 33.22
N LYS A 104 7.94 -5.95 33.83
CA LYS A 104 7.46 -7.33 34.01
C LYS A 104 6.21 -7.40 34.90
N LYS A 105 6.16 -6.58 35.96
CA LYS A 105 5.02 -6.53 36.89
C LYS A 105 3.83 -5.83 36.25
N ALA A 106 4.06 -4.70 35.57
CA ALA A 106 3.05 -4.00 34.79
C ALA A 106 2.40 -4.92 33.73
N ALA A 107 3.22 -5.61 32.93
CA ALA A 107 2.74 -6.56 31.94
C ALA A 107 2.00 -7.76 32.57
N TYR A 108 2.40 -8.23 33.75
CA TYR A 108 1.69 -9.27 34.47
C TYR A 108 0.26 -8.82 34.84
N ILE A 109 0.09 -7.60 35.36
CA ILE A 109 -1.21 -7.01 35.69
C ILE A 109 -2.09 -6.97 34.43
N GLN A 110 -1.56 -6.42 33.33
CA GLN A 110 -2.28 -6.34 32.07
C GLN A 110 -2.72 -7.71 31.55
N MET A 111 -1.84 -8.70 31.60
CA MET A 111 -2.13 -10.04 31.08
C MET A 111 -3.07 -10.85 31.98
N LYS A 112 -2.91 -10.78 33.31
CA LYS A 112 -3.62 -11.65 34.26
C LYS A 112 -4.88 -11.02 34.85
N LEU A 113 -4.83 -9.74 35.19
CA LEU A 113 -5.92 -9.04 35.86
C LEU A 113 -6.82 -8.33 34.84
N LEU A 114 -6.20 -7.63 33.88
CA LEU A 114 -6.93 -6.85 32.87
C LEU A 114 -7.22 -7.64 31.58
N ARG A 115 -6.68 -8.85 31.47
CA ARG A 115 -6.86 -9.78 30.33
C ARG A 115 -6.55 -9.13 28.97
N ASN A 116 -5.61 -8.19 28.94
CA ASN A 116 -5.15 -7.48 27.75
C ASN A 116 -3.70 -7.91 27.39
N PRO A 117 -3.54 -9.03 26.64
CA PRO A 117 -2.21 -9.54 26.30
C PRO A 117 -1.44 -8.64 25.33
N TYR A 118 -2.13 -7.88 24.48
CA TYR A 118 -1.49 -6.93 23.55
C TYR A 118 -0.85 -5.77 24.31
N ARG A 119 -1.58 -5.12 25.22
CA ARG A 119 -1.00 -4.06 26.06
C ARG A 119 0.15 -4.59 26.93
N ALA A 120 0.01 -5.80 27.48
CA ALA A 120 1.10 -6.45 28.20
C ALA A 120 2.36 -6.64 27.35
N ALA A 121 2.21 -7.09 26.09
CA ALA A 121 3.33 -7.28 25.17
C ALA A 121 3.98 -5.94 24.79
N ASN A 122 3.18 -4.88 24.54
CA ASN A 122 3.68 -3.53 24.28
C ASN A 122 4.52 -3.00 25.45
N ILE A 123 4.04 -3.13 26.70
CA ILE A 123 4.78 -2.71 27.89
C ILE A 123 6.13 -3.45 28.02
N LEU A 124 6.16 -4.74 27.67
CA LEU A 124 7.42 -5.50 27.62
C LEU A 124 8.34 -4.98 26.51
N LYS A 125 7.79 -4.64 25.33
CA LYS A 125 8.54 -4.05 24.20
C LYS A 125 9.14 -2.69 24.57
N GLU A 126 8.37 -1.83 25.25
CA GLU A 126 8.82 -0.53 25.79
C GLU A 126 9.96 -0.69 26.80
N GLY A 127 9.88 -1.71 27.65
CA GLY A 127 10.95 -2.07 28.58
C GLY A 127 12.17 -2.75 27.95
N HIS A 128 12.25 -2.83 26.61
CA HIS A 128 13.27 -3.56 25.85
C HIS A 128 13.35 -5.07 26.16
N LEU A 129 12.30 -5.64 26.76
CA LEU A 129 12.16 -7.08 27.07
C LEU A 129 11.59 -7.83 25.85
N TYR A 130 12.27 -7.68 24.72
CA TYR A 130 11.76 -8.09 23.42
C TYR A 130 11.50 -9.60 23.30
N ASN A 131 12.34 -10.45 23.91
CA ASN A 131 12.14 -11.90 23.89
C ASN A 131 10.87 -12.32 24.65
N GLU A 132 10.60 -11.70 25.80
CA GLU A 132 9.37 -11.91 26.55
C GLU A 132 8.15 -11.38 25.80
N ALA A 133 8.23 -10.17 25.23
CA ALA A 133 7.18 -9.59 24.40
C ALA A 133 6.83 -10.51 23.23
N ALA A 134 7.83 -11.02 22.49
CA ALA A 134 7.64 -11.94 21.37
C ALA A 134 6.88 -13.22 21.76
N ARG A 135 7.18 -13.78 22.95
CA ARG A 135 6.45 -14.96 23.46
C ARG A 135 4.99 -14.65 23.76
N VAL A 136 4.70 -13.47 24.29
CA VAL A 136 3.32 -13.03 24.55
C VAL A 136 2.57 -12.84 23.23
N TYR A 137 3.16 -12.12 22.26
CA TYR A 137 2.55 -11.96 20.93
C TYR A 137 2.24 -13.30 20.27
N LEU A 138 3.21 -14.23 20.29
CA LEU A 138 3.06 -15.53 19.64
C LEU A 138 2.01 -16.42 20.33
N LYS A 139 2.03 -16.50 21.67
CA LYS A 139 1.19 -17.48 22.42
C LYS A 139 -0.17 -16.94 22.86
N ARG A 140 -0.32 -15.63 23.03
CA ARG A 140 -1.53 -15.01 23.60
C ARG A 140 -2.24 -14.11 22.61
N CYS A 141 -1.48 -13.35 21.82
CA CYS A 141 -2.05 -12.49 20.77
C CYS A 141 -2.25 -13.24 19.45
N HIS A 142 -1.59 -14.40 19.28
CA HIS A 142 -1.55 -15.15 18.01
C HIS A 142 -1.04 -14.31 16.82
N SER A 143 -0.24 -13.28 17.11
CA SER A 143 0.39 -12.43 16.10
C SER A 143 1.82 -12.92 15.84
N LYS A 144 2.01 -13.60 14.70
CA LYS A 144 3.34 -14.05 14.28
C LYS A 144 4.21 -12.89 13.81
N GLU A 145 3.62 -11.89 13.17
CA GLU A 145 4.33 -10.70 12.66
C GLU A 145 4.97 -9.90 13.80
N ASP A 146 4.17 -9.52 14.81
CA ASP A 146 4.67 -8.78 15.98
C ASP A 146 5.72 -9.58 16.76
N ALA A 147 5.53 -10.90 16.84
CA ALA A 147 6.49 -11.79 17.48
C ALA A 147 7.82 -11.85 16.71
N ALA A 148 7.77 -11.92 15.37
CA ALA A 148 8.94 -11.93 14.51
C ALA A 148 9.74 -10.62 14.61
N GLU A 149 9.05 -9.49 14.63
CA GLU A 149 9.64 -8.15 14.83
C GLU A 149 10.31 -8.05 16.20
N CYS A 150 9.64 -8.49 17.26
CA CYS A 150 10.22 -8.49 18.61
C CYS A 150 11.45 -9.42 18.70
N TYR A 151 11.42 -10.61 18.07
CA TYR A 151 12.62 -11.45 18.02
C TYR A 151 13.75 -10.81 17.21
N GLU A 152 13.44 -10.06 16.16
CA GLU A 152 14.44 -9.29 15.40
C GLU A 152 15.10 -8.22 16.28
N MET A 153 14.29 -7.42 17.00
CA MET A 153 14.76 -6.42 17.96
C MET A 153 15.62 -7.03 19.07
N ALA A 154 15.25 -8.23 19.52
CA ALA A 154 16.01 -9.02 20.50
C ALA A 154 17.31 -9.64 19.94
N ARG A 155 17.63 -9.42 18.66
CA ARG A 155 18.71 -10.09 17.91
C ARG A 155 18.61 -11.62 17.92
N SER A 156 17.42 -12.16 18.18
CA SER A 156 17.11 -13.59 18.12
C SER A 156 16.78 -14.00 16.69
N TYR A 157 17.74 -13.79 15.78
CA TYR A 157 17.54 -13.87 14.34
C TYR A 157 17.03 -15.23 13.86
N THR A 158 17.48 -16.35 14.44
CA THR A 158 16.98 -17.69 14.07
C THR A 158 15.46 -17.83 14.27
N LYS A 159 14.92 -17.26 15.35
CA LYS A 159 13.48 -17.30 15.65
C LYS A 159 12.71 -16.33 14.75
N SER A 160 13.28 -15.15 14.51
CA SER A 160 12.69 -14.14 13.63
C SER A 160 12.62 -14.64 12.18
N ILE A 161 13.72 -15.18 11.65
CA ILE A 161 13.77 -15.82 10.32
C ILE A 161 12.71 -16.91 10.20
N LYS A 162 12.62 -17.81 11.18
CA LYS A 162 11.62 -18.88 11.15
C LYS A 162 10.19 -18.32 10.99
N LEU A 163 9.83 -17.32 11.80
CA LEU A 163 8.50 -16.72 11.73
C LEU A 163 8.27 -15.93 10.44
N TYR A 164 9.24 -15.13 9.99
CA TYR A 164 9.12 -14.39 8.74
C TYR A 164 9.06 -15.31 7.51
N SER A 165 9.76 -16.44 7.52
CA SER A 165 9.65 -17.46 6.47
C SER A 165 8.28 -18.14 6.47
N GLU A 166 7.71 -18.46 7.64
CA GLU A 166 6.33 -18.98 7.74
C GLU A 166 5.26 -17.99 7.25
N LEU A 167 5.58 -16.70 7.27
CA LEU A 167 4.72 -15.61 6.78
C LEU A 167 5.04 -15.22 5.33
N GLU A 168 5.95 -15.93 4.66
CA GLU A 168 6.40 -15.65 3.29
C GLU A 168 6.98 -14.24 3.08
N MET A 169 7.40 -13.58 4.17
CA MET A 169 8.01 -12.25 4.17
C MET A 169 9.49 -12.32 3.76
N ASN A 170 9.76 -12.79 2.53
CA ASN A 170 11.09 -13.08 2.03
C ASN A 170 12.03 -11.87 2.06
N GLU A 171 11.53 -10.65 1.84
CA GLU A 171 12.35 -9.44 1.92
C GLU A 171 12.91 -9.24 3.34
N LYS A 172 12.09 -9.45 4.38
CA LYS A 172 12.53 -9.37 5.78
C LYS A 172 13.52 -10.47 6.13
N VAL A 173 13.29 -11.68 5.62
CA VAL A 173 14.24 -12.79 5.80
C VAL A 173 15.60 -12.45 5.17
N GLY A 174 15.59 -11.90 3.95
CA GLY A 174 16.78 -11.40 3.28
C GLY A 174 17.51 -10.32 4.10
N ASP A 175 16.78 -9.34 4.62
CA ASP A 175 17.31 -8.25 5.45
C ASP A 175 18.03 -8.79 6.70
N ILE A 176 17.46 -9.82 7.34
CA ILE A 176 18.08 -10.45 8.52
C ILE A 176 19.34 -11.22 8.12
N TYR A 177 19.32 -11.97 7.00
CA TYR A 177 20.54 -12.63 6.52
C TYR A 177 21.64 -11.65 6.14
N THR A 178 21.30 -10.47 5.61
CA THR A 178 22.26 -9.38 5.39
C THR A 178 22.89 -8.91 6.70
N LYS A 179 22.10 -8.73 7.78
CA LYS A 179 22.63 -8.40 9.12
C LYS A 179 23.56 -9.49 9.67
N LEU A 180 23.28 -10.75 9.34
CA LEU A 180 24.13 -11.91 9.67
C LEU A 180 25.36 -12.06 8.76
N LYS A 181 25.51 -11.20 7.74
CA LYS A 181 26.55 -11.30 6.71
C LYS A 181 26.51 -12.60 5.89
N ASP A 182 25.38 -13.29 5.86
CA ASP A 182 25.13 -14.45 5.00
C ASP A 182 24.58 -13.96 3.65
N THR A 183 25.49 -13.48 2.80
CA THR A 183 25.15 -12.86 1.51
C THR A 183 24.43 -13.83 0.58
N LYS A 184 24.81 -15.12 0.60
CA LYS A 184 24.22 -16.15 -0.25
C LYS A 184 22.74 -16.36 0.09
N LYS A 185 22.39 -16.52 1.37
CA LYS A 185 20.99 -16.68 1.77
C LYS A 185 20.20 -15.38 1.61
N ALA A 186 20.82 -14.23 1.88
CA ALA A 186 20.18 -12.94 1.64
C ALA A 186 19.78 -12.78 0.16
N GLN A 187 20.72 -13.01 -0.77
CA GLN A 187 20.47 -12.96 -2.21
C GLN A 187 19.40 -13.96 -2.65
N HIS A 188 19.41 -15.18 -2.11
CA HIS A 188 18.37 -16.16 -2.41
C HIS A 188 16.96 -15.65 -2.07
N HIS A 189 16.77 -15.10 -0.85
CA HIS A 189 15.47 -14.58 -0.45
C HIS A 189 15.09 -13.29 -1.20
N TYR A 190 16.04 -12.41 -1.50
CA TYR A 190 15.77 -11.25 -2.34
C TYR A 190 15.38 -11.65 -3.77
N GLN A 191 15.99 -12.70 -4.33
CA GLN A 191 15.63 -13.20 -5.65
C GLN A 191 14.17 -13.69 -5.71
N ILE A 192 13.69 -14.37 -4.66
CA ILE A 192 12.27 -14.76 -4.55
C ILE A 192 11.35 -13.53 -4.65
N VAL A 193 11.71 -12.42 -3.97
CA VAL A 193 10.94 -11.16 -4.01
C VAL A 193 11.01 -10.52 -5.40
N VAL A 194 12.18 -10.52 -6.03
CA VAL A 194 12.38 -10.01 -7.40
C VAL A 194 11.53 -10.79 -8.39
N ASP A 195 11.50 -12.12 -8.27
CA ASP A 195 10.72 -12.99 -9.15
C ASP A 195 9.22 -12.79 -8.96
N ASP A 196 8.74 -12.65 -7.71
CA ASP A 196 7.33 -12.30 -7.44
C ASP A 196 6.94 -10.95 -8.04
N TYR A 197 7.76 -9.91 -7.85
CA TYR A 197 7.50 -8.60 -8.47
C TYR A 197 7.53 -8.66 -9.99
N LYS A 198 8.43 -9.45 -10.58
CA LYS A 198 8.51 -9.64 -12.02
C LYS A 198 7.28 -10.36 -12.57
N LEU A 199 6.79 -11.41 -11.88
CA LEU A 199 5.56 -12.12 -12.25
C LEU A 199 4.34 -11.19 -12.22
N ASN A 200 4.32 -10.23 -11.29
CA ASN A 200 3.27 -9.24 -11.14
C ASN A 200 3.50 -7.95 -11.97
N TYR A 201 4.46 -7.93 -12.90
CA TYR A 201 4.83 -6.77 -13.73
C TYR A 201 5.26 -5.51 -12.95
N GLN A 202 5.67 -5.65 -11.69
CA GLN A 202 6.13 -4.58 -10.81
C GLN A 202 7.64 -4.32 -11.00
N TYR A 203 8.06 -4.05 -12.24
CA TYR A 203 9.47 -3.95 -12.62
C TYR A 203 10.28 -2.92 -11.83
N VAL A 204 9.69 -1.77 -11.51
CA VAL A 204 10.34 -0.72 -10.70
C VAL A 204 10.68 -1.24 -9.30
N LYS A 205 9.78 -2.00 -8.67
CA LYS A 205 10.02 -2.58 -7.34
C LYS A 205 11.08 -3.68 -7.40
N ALA A 206 11.00 -4.56 -8.40
CA ALA A 206 12.00 -5.60 -8.63
C ALA A 206 13.41 -4.99 -8.79
N ALA A 207 13.54 -3.97 -9.63
CA ALA A 207 14.80 -3.27 -9.86
C ALA A 207 15.32 -2.57 -8.59
N LEU A 208 14.44 -2.05 -7.73
CA LEU A 208 14.82 -1.44 -6.46
C LEU A 208 15.45 -2.46 -5.51
N ILE A 209 14.92 -3.69 -5.44
CA ILE A 209 15.49 -4.78 -4.65
C ILE A 209 16.88 -5.17 -5.19
N CYS A 210 17.01 -5.41 -6.50
CA CYS A 210 18.29 -5.72 -7.14
C CYS A 210 19.34 -4.65 -6.82
N ARG A 211 19.00 -3.38 -7.06
CA ARG A 211 19.96 -2.27 -6.88
C ARG A 211 20.30 -2.00 -5.41
N LYS A 212 19.30 -1.88 -4.54
CA LYS A 212 19.53 -1.43 -3.15
C LYS A 212 19.89 -2.55 -2.19
N LYS A 213 19.39 -3.77 -2.41
CA LYS A 213 19.56 -4.90 -1.47
C LYS A 213 20.53 -5.95 -1.97
N MET A 214 20.58 -6.19 -3.28
CA MET A 214 21.52 -7.14 -3.90
C MET A 214 22.79 -6.47 -4.44
N ASN A 215 22.81 -5.14 -4.50
CA ASN A 215 23.87 -4.33 -5.10
C ASN A 215 24.14 -4.69 -6.58
N ASP A 216 23.10 -5.14 -7.28
CA ASP A 216 23.13 -5.55 -8.68
C ASP A 216 22.41 -4.52 -9.55
N THR A 217 23.17 -3.52 -9.99
CA THR A 217 22.66 -2.44 -10.85
C THR A 217 22.40 -2.91 -12.28
N ASN A 218 23.11 -3.95 -12.74
CA ASN A 218 22.95 -4.48 -14.09
C ASN A 218 21.60 -5.16 -14.25
N THR A 219 21.27 -6.11 -13.36
CA THR A 219 19.95 -6.75 -13.37
C THR A 219 18.82 -5.76 -13.09
N ALA A 220 19.05 -4.75 -12.24
CA ALA A 220 18.08 -3.67 -12.04
C ALA A 220 17.78 -2.92 -13.35
N ASN A 221 18.81 -2.55 -14.12
CA ASN A 221 18.66 -1.89 -15.41
C ASN A 221 17.96 -2.77 -16.44
N GLU A 222 18.29 -4.07 -16.50
CA GLU A 222 17.61 -5.02 -17.39
C GLU A 222 16.10 -5.11 -17.11
N LEU A 223 15.71 -5.15 -15.82
CA LEU A 223 14.31 -5.17 -15.41
C LEU A 223 13.58 -3.87 -15.80
N LEU A 224 14.22 -2.72 -15.64
CA LEU A 224 13.65 -1.41 -16.00
C LEU A 224 13.48 -1.27 -17.52
N ILE A 225 14.49 -1.69 -18.30
CA ILE A 225 14.40 -1.71 -19.77
C ILE A 225 13.29 -2.67 -20.20
N LYS A 226 13.15 -3.83 -19.54
CA LYS A 226 12.05 -4.75 -19.82
C LYS A 226 10.69 -4.10 -19.54
N GLY A 227 10.52 -3.42 -18.42
CA GLY A 227 9.28 -2.69 -18.11
C GLY A 227 8.93 -1.60 -19.13
N TRP A 228 9.94 -0.87 -19.63
CA TRP A 228 9.78 0.04 -20.75
C TRP A 228 9.26 -0.65 -22.02
N LYS A 229 9.93 -1.75 -22.43
CA LYS A 229 9.58 -2.51 -23.64
C LYS A 229 8.19 -3.13 -23.55
N ASP A 230 7.84 -3.69 -22.41
CA ASP A 230 6.55 -4.35 -22.15
C ASP A 230 5.40 -3.34 -21.92
N GLN A 231 5.67 -2.03 -21.95
CA GLN A 231 4.71 -0.96 -21.63
C GLN A 231 4.09 -1.11 -20.23
N LYS A 232 4.85 -1.61 -19.26
CA LYS A 232 4.44 -1.78 -17.85
C LYS A 232 5.09 -0.70 -17.01
N ASP A 233 4.31 0.33 -16.69
CA ASP A 233 4.79 1.55 -16.02
C ASP A 233 6.06 2.14 -16.68
N PRO A 234 6.03 2.41 -18.00
CA PRO A 234 7.23 2.72 -18.78
C PRO A 234 7.91 4.00 -18.30
N VAL A 235 7.14 5.04 -17.94
CA VAL A 235 7.70 6.32 -17.50
C VAL A 235 8.53 6.15 -16.23
N ASN A 236 8.00 5.46 -15.21
CA ASN A 236 8.75 5.24 -13.98
C ASN A 236 9.93 4.28 -14.20
N CYS A 237 9.79 3.29 -15.08
CA CYS A 237 10.91 2.41 -15.43
C CYS A 237 12.09 3.18 -16.03
N ALA A 238 11.83 4.03 -17.04
CA ALA A 238 12.87 4.83 -17.68
C ALA A 238 13.46 5.88 -16.72
N ASN A 239 12.63 6.56 -15.92
CA ASN A 239 13.10 7.51 -14.91
C ASN A 239 14.01 6.85 -13.87
N ASN A 240 13.65 5.66 -13.37
CA ASN A 240 14.51 4.93 -12.42
C ASN A 240 15.78 4.40 -13.09
N PHE A 241 15.76 4.13 -14.41
CA PHE A 241 16.94 3.72 -15.17
C PHE A 241 17.93 4.88 -15.28
N PHE A 242 17.47 6.07 -15.69
CA PHE A 242 18.31 7.27 -15.79
C PHE A 242 18.80 7.80 -14.44
N ALA A 243 18.07 7.52 -13.35
CA ALA A 243 18.50 7.87 -12.00
C ALA A 243 19.78 7.13 -11.54
N ASN A 244 20.22 6.08 -12.25
CA ASN A 244 21.46 5.36 -11.94
C ASN A 244 22.73 6.06 -12.49
N TYR A 245 22.57 7.13 -13.27
CA TYR A 245 23.67 7.91 -13.84
C TYR A 245 23.85 9.21 -13.05
N ASN A 246 25.09 9.44 -12.59
CA ASN A 246 25.42 10.48 -11.60
C ASN A 246 26.14 11.70 -12.18
N ASN A 247 26.53 11.67 -13.45
CA ASN A 247 27.19 12.80 -14.10
C ASN A 247 26.53 13.14 -15.44
N GLN A 248 26.58 14.42 -15.82
CA GLN A 248 25.88 14.95 -17.00
C GLN A 248 26.30 14.24 -18.30
N ALA A 249 27.60 14.01 -18.52
CA ALA A 249 28.10 13.39 -19.76
C ALA A 249 27.58 11.95 -19.96
N SER A 250 27.58 11.15 -18.89
CA SER A 250 27.02 9.79 -18.92
C SER A 250 25.52 9.79 -19.16
N LEU A 251 24.79 10.70 -18.51
CA LEU A 251 23.35 10.84 -18.67
C LEU A 251 22.99 11.26 -20.10
N GLN A 252 23.72 12.22 -20.67
CA GLN A 252 23.55 12.69 -22.04
C GLN A 252 23.73 11.55 -23.05
N THR A 253 24.83 10.80 -22.94
CA THR A 253 25.12 9.67 -23.84
C THR A 253 24.03 8.60 -23.76
N VAL A 254 23.58 8.29 -22.55
CA VAL A 254 22.57 7.25 -22.33
C VAL A 254 21.19 7.70 -22.78
N LEU A 255 20.82 8.97 -22.59
CA LEU A 255 19.58 9.54 -23.13
C LEU A 255 19.55 9.47 -24.66
N ALA A 256 20.65 9.86 -25.31
CA ALA A 256 20.77 9.80 -26.77
C ALA A 256 20.63 8.37 -27.31
N ASN A 257 21.33 7.41 -26.69
CA ASN A 257 21.22 5.99 -27.06
C ASN A 257 19.82 5.44 -26.79
N PHE A 258 19.22 5.79 -25.65
CA PHE A 258 17.86 5.36 -25.32
C PHE A 258 16.83 5.88 -26.32
N LYS A 259 16.92 7.16 -26.70
CA LYS A 259 16.08 7.74 -27.77
C LYS A 259 16.25 6.98 -29.07
N LYS A 260 17.49 6.71 -29.48
CA LYS A 260 17.80 6.04 -30.75
C LYS A 260 17.32 4.59 -30.81
N GLU A 261 17.50 3.84 -29.72
CA GLU A 261 17.31 2.38 -29.72
C GLU A 261 15.95 1.93 -29.18
N MET A 262 15.35 2.70 -28.26
CA MET A 262 14.19 2.27 -27.48
C MET A 262 12.93 3.08 -27.74
N VAL A 263 13.03 4.25 -28.38
CA VAL A 263 11.90 5.13 -28.67
C VAL A 263 11.41 4.91 -30.09
N ASN A 264 10.09 4.79 -30.23
CA ASN A 264 9.38 4.64 -31.49
C ASN A 264 8.02 5.34 -31.39
N ASN A 265 7.33 5.48 -32.52
CA ASN A 265 6.05 6.19 -32.62
C ASN A 265 4.99 5.80 -31.55
N ARG A 266 5.05 4.58 -30.98
CA ARG A 266 4.09 4.12 -29.96
C ARG A 266 4.40 4.61 -28.54
N ASN A 267 5.66 4.94 -28.24
CA ASN A 267 6.11 5.30 -26.88
C ASN A 267 6.74 6.70 -26.79
N GLU A 268 6.75 7.49 -27.87
CA GLU A 268 7.23 8.87 -27.90
C GLU A 268 6.61 9.75 -26.80
N TYR A 269 5.31 9.63 -26.57
CA TYR A 269 4.63 10.39 -25.52
C TYR A 269 5.13 10.01 -24.11
N ASN A 270 5.39 8.72 -23.87
CA ASN A 270 5.97 8.27 -22.62
C ASN A 270 7.40 8.79 -22.47
N PHE A 271 8.18 8.82 -23.55
CA PHE A 271 9.55 9.32 -23.51
C PHE A 271 9.58 10.83 -23.25
N LEU A 272 8.67 11.61 -23.86
CA LEU A 272 8.47 13.03 -23.54
C LEU A 272 8.16 13.28 -22.07
N LYS A 273 7.34 12.43 -21.43
CA LYS A 273 7.11 12.50 -19.98
C LYS A 273 8.37 12.22 -19.18
N VAL A 274 9.22 11.30 -19.63
CA VAL A 274 10.51 11.03 -18.98
C VAL A 274 11.46 12.21 -19.14
N LEU A 275 11.59 12.78 -20.34
CA LEU A 275 12.39 13.99 -20.58
C LEU A 275 11.96 15.14 -19.66
N LYS A 276 10.65 15.31 -19.44
CA LYS A 276 10.14 16.31 -18.47
C LYS A 276 10.65 16.06 -17.05
N LEU A 277 10.72 14.80 -16.60
CA LEU A 277 11.25 14.47 -15.27
C LEU A 277 12.75 14.73 -15.20
N GLU A 278 13.49 14.26 -16.21
CA GLU A 278 14.94 14.41 -16.29
C GLU A 278 15.38 15.88 -16.38
N TYR A 279 14.63 16.73 -17.10
CA TYR A 279 14.93 18.16 -17.26
C TYR A 279 15.04 18.92 -15.93
N ASN A 280 14.32 18.46 -14.90
CA ASN A 280 14.31 19.10 -13.58
C ASN A 280 15.48 18.67 -12.68
N ARG A 281 16.34 17.74 -13.12
CA ARG A 281 17.50 17.30 -12.34
C ARG A 281 18.64 18.30 -12.45
N ASP A 282 19.44 18.41 -11.39
CA ASP A 282 20.60 19.33 -11.37
C ASP A 282 21.65 18.96 -12.41
N ILE A 283 21.87 17.66 -12.64
CA ILE A 283 22.86 17.15 -13.60
C ILE A 283 22.32 17.05 -15.05
N ALA A 284 21.12 17.56 -15.30
CA ALA A 284 20.44 17.36 -16.57
C ALA A 284 21.16 18.09 -17.72
N PRO A 285 21.43 17.40 -18.85
CA PRO A 285 21.85 18.07 -20.08
C PRO A 285 20.65 18.82 -20.69
N LYS A 286 20.37 20.02 -20.18
CA LYS A 286 19.13 20.77 -20.46
C LYS A 286 18.95 21.07 -21.95
N GLU A 287 20.02 21.48 -22.64
CA GLU A 287 20.01 21.80 -24.06
C GLU A 287 19.66 20.57 -24.91
N ASP A 288 20.32 19.42 -24.67
CA ASP A 288 20.02 18.17 -25.37
C ASP A 288 18.59 17.69 -25.10
N ILE A 289 18.13 17.78 -23.85
CA ILE A 289 16.75 17.40 -23.48
C ILE A 289 15.73 18.30 -24.19
N GLN A 290 16.00 19.61 -24.28
CA GLN A 290 15.15 20.54 -25.02
C GLN A 290 15.10 20.21 -26.51
N GLU A 291 16.25 19.97 -27.14
CA GLU A 291 16.31 19.60 -28.56
C GLU A 291 15.52 18.30 -28.82
N MET A 292 15.73 17.27 -28.00
CA MET A 292 14.98 16.02 -28.08
C MET A 292 13.48 16.25 -27.89
N ALA A 293 13.07 17.09 -26.93
CA ALA A 293 11.66 17.38 -26.70
C ALA A 293 11.03 18.13 -27.87
N TYR A 294 11.71 19.12 -28.45
CA TYR A 294 11.21 19.90 -29.59
C TYR A 294 11.05 19.05 -30.85
N GLU A 295 11.97 18.13 -31.11
CA GLU A 295 11.84 17.19 -32.23
C GLU A 295 10.59 16.31 -32.05
N LEU A 296 10.36 15.77 -30.85
CA LEU A 296 9.23 14.89 -30.58
C LEU A 296 7.89 15.64 -30.59
N ILE A 297 7.85 16.87 -30.07
CA ILE A 297 6.65 17.72 -30.05
C ILE A 297 6.31 18.20 -31.44
N SER A 298 7.30 18.63 -32.24
CA SER A 298 7.06 19.10 -33.61
C SER A 298 6.51 17.98 -34.50
N LYS A 299 7.04 16.75 -34.36
CA LYS A 299 6.52 15.55 -35.04
C LYS A 299 5.07 15.21 -34.66
N ASN A 300 4.66 15.51 -33.43
CA ASN A 300 3.34 15.19 -32.88
C ASN A 300 2.47 16.44 -32.60
N ASN A 301 2.69 17.52 -33.34
CA ASN A 301 2.05 18.82 -33.11
C ASN A 301 0.51 18.81 -33.23
N ASN A 302 -0.08 17.78 -33.82
CA ASN A 302 -1.55 17.62 -33.88
C ASN A 302 -2.13 17.07 -32.57
N ASN A 303 -1.31 16.50 -31.70
CA ASN A 303 -1.74 15.97 -30.40
C ASN A 303 -1.68 17.07 -29.33
N SER A 304 -2.86 17.49 -28.86
CA SER A 304 -2.98 18.56 -27.86
C SER A 304 -2.31 18.23 -26.53
N GLU A 305 -2.24 16.95 -26.14
CA GLU A 305 -1.57 16.55 -24.89
C GLU A 305 -0.05 16.70 -25.03
N VAL A 306 0.50 16.27 -26.16
CA VAL A 306 1.94 16.40 -26.46
C VAL A 306 2.35 17.87 -26.52
N LEU A 307 1.59 18.71 -27.23
CA LEU A 307 1.84 20.15 -27.27
C LEU A 307 1.86 20.77 -25.88
N SER A 308 0.95 20.33 -24.98
CA SER A 308 0.85 20.88 -23.62
C SER A 308 2.14 20.70 -22.80
N LEU A 309 2.99 19.74 -23.15
CA LEU A 309 4.26 19.49 -22.48
C LEU A 309 5.35 20.51 -22.83
N LEU A 310 5.21 21.25 -23.94
CA LEU A 310 6.22 22.22 -24.41
C LEU A 310 6.57 23.27 -23.34
N LYS A 311 5.58 23.68 -22.55
CA LYS A 311 5.73 24.64 -21.45
C LYS A 311 6.70 24.20 -20.35
N HIS A 312 7.04 22.92 -20.27
CA HIS A 312 7.96 22.38 -19.28
C HIS A 312 9.43 22.47 -19.72
N PHE A 313 9.67 22.78 -20.99
CA PHE A 313 11.00 22.87 -21.58
C PHE A 313 11.37 24.31 -21.96
N VAL A 314 10.39 25.22 -21.99
CA VAL A 314 10.57 26.65 -22.31
C VAL A 314 10.26 27.47 -21.05
N ASN A 315 11.29 28.06 -20.44
CA ASN A 315 11.13 28.79 -19.17
C ASN A 315 10.87 30.29 -19.37
N ASP A 316 11.21 30.86 -20.53
CA ASP A 316 11.33 32.32 -20.70
C ASP A 316 10.36 32.94 -21.73
N ASP A 317 9.43 32.15 -22.30
CA ASP A 317 8.47 32.64 -23.30
C ASP A 317 7.06 32.82 -22.71
N SER A 318 6.73 34.08 -22.42
CA SER A 318 5.40 34.50 -21.93
C SER A 318 4.28 34.36 -22.97
N GLN A 319 4.61 34.31 -24.27
CA GLN A 319 3.63 34.22 -25.36
C GLN A 319 3.31 32.78 -25.76
N LEU A 320 4.17 31.83 -25.39
CA LEU A 320 4.04 30.41 -25.74
C LEU A 320 2.65 29.81 -25.45
N GLN A 321 2.08 30.10 -24.28
CA GLN A 321 0.74 29.61 -23.92
C GLN A 321 -0.33 30.13 -24.88
N THR A 322 -0.23 31.40 -25.27
CA THR A 322 -1.17 32.04 -26.21
C THR A 322 -1.08 31.41 -27.58
N ASP A 323 0.14 31.14 -28.06
CA ASP A 323 0.36 30.54 -29.37
C ASP A 323 -0.04 29.06 -29.42
N MET A 324 0.17 28.31 -28.34
CA MET A 324 -0.37 26.95 -28.20
C MET A 324 -1.90 26.92 -28.29
N ILE A 325 -2.60 27.88 -27.66
CA ILE A 325 -4.06 28.01 -27.74
C ILE A 325 -4.50 28.36 -29.17
N ARG A 326 -3.81 29.30 -29.84
CA ARG A 326 -4.11 29.68 -31.23
C ARG A 326 -3.93 28.49 -32.18
N HIS A 327 -2.83 27.75 -32.05
CA HIS A 327 -2.56 26.57 -32.86
C HIS A 327 -3.60 25.46 -32.63
N ARG A 328 -3.99 25.21 -31.38
CA ARG A 328 -5.05 24.25 -31.07
C ARG A 328 -6.38 24.61 -31.76
N ARG A 329 -6.74 25.90 -31.77
CA ARG A 329 -7.95 26.40 -32.45
C ARG A 329 -7.85 26.25 -33.98
N SER A 330 -6.68 26.44 -34.58
CA SER A 330 -6.51 26.28 -36.04
C SER A 330 -6.62 24.83 -36.47
N ILE A 331 -6.11 23.88 -35.68
CA ILE A 331 -6.27 22.44 -35.93
C ILE A 331 -7.74 22.04 -35.89
N VAL A 332 -8.48 22.41 -34.83
CA VAL A 332 -9.90 22.05 -34.70
C VAL A 332 -10.72 22.53 -35.90
N LYS A 333 -10.48 23.76 -36.38
CA LYS A 333 -11.16 24.31 -37.56
C LYS A 333 -10.89 23.53 -38.85
N LYS A 334 -9.71 22.89 -38.98
CA LYS A 334 -9.36 22.05 -40.14
C LYS A 334 -10.08 20.70 -40.15
N PHE A 335 -10.50 20.18 -39.00
CA PHE A 335 -11.19 18.89 -38.87
C PHE A 335 -12.73 19.01 -38.91
N THR A 336 -13.28 20.21 -38.72
CA THR A 336 -14.73 20.48 -38.78
C THR A 336 -15.22 20.99 -40.15
N ARG A 337 -14.32 21.06 -41.14
CA ARG A 337 -14.61 21.28 -42.56
C ARG A 337 -14.29 20.00 -43.30
#